data_AF-A0A4Y2W922-F1
#
_entry.id   AF-A0A4Y2W922-F1
#
_cell.length_a   1.000
_cell.length_b   1.000
_cell.length_c   1.000
_cell.angle_alpha   90.00
_cell.angle_beta   90.00
_cell.angle_gamma   90.00
#
_symmetry.space_group_name_H-M   'P 1'
#
loop_
_entity.id
_entity.type
_entity.pdbx_description
1 polymer ?
#
loop_
_entity_poly.entity_id
_entity_poly.type
_entity_poly.pdbx_seq_one_letter_code
_entity_poly.pdbx_strand_id
1 'polypeptide(L)'
;MDGIAEAVHLFDQMIQSACTNFNTIAVAVLDMEKAFDSVSHDAIFQALEKVNISPVIKDYLKFTYSHARTFLCFNGSIKSEPVRPTRGVRQGDPMSPLLFLMVFDRVLSSIPDYEGFHIEGKKLNHIAFADDLVLMADSMIGLNNIINKILPALTWSGLNISVEKSETFMWMADGKRKRVVYDSTSRLKIRNRPVNIFKVDDEFKYLGVIFTPRGRIKYNVDLELSFAKLYAGSLRKLGVKIRRFVRAVLHLPKDVPSSAFHARVSDGGLGIPSLRWMAPLLAVKRGNEKEHKLLNYEGKQLRTANAIYNMFKRQWQSTCDGSGLKGSGDVSKAHSWVLDGTSLLSGRDYISCIHVRLGVLFNRARAARGRDKQHLCARECYQPETLNHIIQSCYATQGARINRHNNIAKYLARIIGDRGATVQEEPHFQTETAGLLKPDLVIYTADRVVVVNVQVINDQYPLGLAHINKIEKYKEHLRPLLEGLRPEYHVTSCTMNWRGVLTEPSIRHMTGWGYIRMKDIKILSIRALMGARIAWNVFSNMTSRKRMKK
;
A
#
# COMPACT_ATOMS: atom_id res chain seq x y z
N MET A 1 -6.20 -4.67 6.62
CA MET A 1 -6.71 -3.67 7.57
C MET A 1 -5.55 -3.26 8.45
N ASP A 2 -5.43 -1.97 8.76
CA ASP A 2 -4.31 -1.41 9.52
C ASP A 2 -4.68 -1.45 11.01
N GLY A 3 -4.18 -2.44 11.74
CA GLY A 3 -4.52 -2.65 13.16
C GLY A 3 -4.15 -1.48 14.06
N ILE A 4 -3.16 -0.67 13.67
CA ILE A 4 -2.79 0.56 14.39
C ILE A 4 -3.91 1.59 14.29
N ALA A 5 -4.44 1.78 13.08
CA ALA A 5 -5.51 2.74 12.84
C ALA A 5 -6.79 2.37 13.61
N GLU A 6 -7.11 1.09 13.69
CA GLU A 6 -8.25 0.58 14.46
C GLU A 6 -8.07 0.79 15.97
N ALA A 7 -6.91 0.43 16.54
CA ALA A 7 -6.63 0.63 17.96
C ALA A 7 -6.65 2.12 18.36
N VAL A 8 -6.06 2.99 17.54
CA VAL A 8 -6.08 4.45 17.75
C VAL A 8 -7.51 5.00 17.65
N HIS A 9 -8.30 4.54 16.67
CA HIS A 9 -9.67 5.00 16.49
C HIS A 9 -10.58 4.57 17.65
N LEU A 10 -10.48 3.31 18.06
CA LEU A 10 -11.25 2.77 19.18
C LEU A 10 -10.93 3.53 20.46
N PHE A 11 -9.65 3.77 20.75
CA PHE A 11 -9.25 4.52 21.93
C PHE A 11 -9.83 5.96 21.95
N ASP A 12 -9.76 6.67 20.82
CA ASP A 12 -10.34 8.00 20.69
C ASP A 12 -11.87 7.98 20.87
N GLN A 13 -12.56 7.03 20.23
CA GLN A 13 -14.02 6.88 20.35
C GLN A 13 -14.46 6.62 21.80
N MET A 14 -13.70 5.87 22.58
CA MET A 14 -14.03 5.60 23.99
C MET A 14 -13.99 6.87 24.84
N ILE A 15 -12.93 7.68 24.70
CA ILE A 15 -12.82 8.95 25.40
C ILE A 15 -13.93 9.91 24.96
N GLN A 16 -14.20 10.00 23.65
CA GLN A 16 -15.27 10.86 23.13
C GLN A 16 -16.66 10.42 23.57
N SER A 17 -16.91 9.10 23.61
CA SER A 17 -18.19 8.52 24.05
C SER A 17 -18.46 8.86 25.53
N ALA A 18 -17.45 8.73 26.39
CA ALA A 18 -17.57 9.10 27.80
C ALA A 18 -17.94 10.58 27.98
N CYS A 19 -17.27 11.47 27.25
CA CYS A 19 -17.54 12.91 27.28
C CYS A 19 -18.92 13.28 26.73
N THR A 20 -19.36 12.61 25.65
CA THR A 20 -20.63 12.90 24.96
C THR A 20 -21.83 12.33 25.72
N ASN A 21 -21.70 11.13 26.26
CA ASN A 21 -22.76 10.43 26.98
C ASN A 21 -22.75 10.71 28.49
N PHE A 22 -21.82 11.53 28.96
CA PHE A 22 -21.63 11.88 30.36
C PHE A 22 -21.38 10.68 31.28
N ASN A 23 -20.61 9.72 30.79
CA ASN A 23 -20.24 8.52 31.54
C ASN A 23 -18.89 8.68 32.22
N THR A 24 -18.72 8.04 33.37
CA THR A 24 -17.42 7.93 34.04
C THR A 24 -16.51 7.00 33.25
N ILE A 25 -15.26 7.40 33.01
CA ILE A 25 -14.22 6.54 32.43
C ILE A 25 -12.90 6.75 33.18
N ALA A 26 -12.30 5.66 33.63
CA ALA A 26 -10.94 5.62 34.15
C ALA A 26 -10.06 4.87 33.15
N VAL A 27 -8.89 5.42 32.82
CA VAL A 27 -7.97 4.89 31.81
C VAL A 27 -6.57 4.75 32.41
N ALA A 28 -5.89 3.64 32.13
CA ALA A 28 -4.47 3.46 32.39
C ALA A 28 -3.73 3.18 31.08
N VAL A 29 -2.71 3.98 30.79
CA VAL A 29 -1.76 3.73 29.69
C VAL A 29 -0.51 3.12 30.32
N LEU A 30 -0.28 1.85 30.03
CA LEU A 30 0.75 1.03 30.68
C LEU A 30 1.92 0.77 29.73
N ASP A 31 3.13 1.02 30.22
CA ASP A 31 4.38 0.72 29.52
C ASP A 31 5.00 -0.57 30.05
N MET A 32 5.31 -1.50 29.14
CA MET A 32 5.85 -2.82 29.48
C MET A 32 7.39 -2.81 29.43
N GLU A 33 8.04 -3.22 30.51
CA GLU A 33 9.51 -3.21 30.60
C GLU A 33 10.15 -4.26 29.69
N LYS A 34 10.72 -3.81 28.57
CA LYS A 34 11.46 -4.66 27.62
C LYS A 34 10.67 -5.92 27.26
N ALA A 35 9.39 -5.76 26.90
CA ALA A 35 8.43 -6.86 26.83
C ALA A 35 8.91 -8.08 26.01
N PHE A 36 9.52 -7.82 24.84
CA PHE A 36 10.06 -8.86 23.97
C PHE A 36 11.28 -9.55 24.57
N ASP A 37 12.11 -8.86 25.35
CA ASP A 37 13.34 -9.41 25.94
C ASP A 37 13.06 -10.14 27.27
N SER A 38 11.92 -9.84 27.91
CA SER A 38 11.62 -10.27 29.28
C SER A 38 10.76 -11.52 29.38
N VAL A 39 9.95 -11.82 28.35
CA VAL A 39 8.97 -12.93 28.40
C VAL A 39 9.63 -14.29 28.70
N SER A 40 9.07 -15.06 29.63
CA SER A 40 9.65 -16.36 30.00
C SER A 40 9.41 -17.42 28.92
N HIS A 41 10.40 -18.28 28.68
CA HIS A 41 10.23 -19.39 27.75
C HIS A 41 9.13 -20.36 28.22
N ASP A 42 8.99 -20.56 29.53
CA ASP A 42 7.91 -21.38 30.10
C ASP A 42 6.52 -20.83 29.77
N ALA A 43 6.35 -19.50 29.78
CA ALA A 43 5.10 -18.89 29.36
C ALA A 43 4.82 -19.10 27.87
N ILE A 44 5.85 -18.99 27.02
CA ILE A 44 5.74 -19.32 25.59
C ILE A 44 5.29 -20.78 25.42
N PHE A 45 5.93 -21.72 26.11
CA PHE A 45 5.60 -23.14 26.00
C PHE A 45 4.18 -23.44 26.49
N GLN A 46 3.77 -22.85 27.61
CA GLN A 46 2.40 -23.00 28.09
C GLN A 46 1.35 -22.32 27.20
N ALA A 47 1.69 -21.21 26.54
CA ALA A 47 0.82 -20.59 25.56
C ALA A 47 0.66 -21.49 24.34
N LEU A 48 1.76 -22.07 23.83
CA LEU A 48 1.74 -23.06 22.76
C LEU A 48 0.88 -24.28 23.09
N GLU A 49 0.87 -24.73 24.35
CA GLU A 49 0.04 -25.87 24.74
C GLU A 49 -1.46 -25.62 24.59
N LYS A 50 -1.91 -24.39 24.85
CA LYS A 50 -3.33 -24.01 24.73
C LYS A 50 -3.80 -23.88 23.28
N VAL A 51 -2.90 -23.68 22.33
CA VAL A 51 -3.26 -23.53 20.93
C VAL A 51 -3.32 -24.91 20.27
N ASN A 52 -4.38 -25.17 19.51
CA ASN A 52 -4.58 -26.43 18.77
C ASN A 52 -3.71 -26.51 17.50
N ILE A 53 -2.39 -26.45 17.68
CA ILE A 53 -1.39 -26.62 16.61
C ILE A 53 -0.72 -27.99 16.69
N SER A 54 -0.17 -28.43 15.55
CA SER A 54 0.53 -29.71 15.43
C SER A 54 1.60 -29.88 16.53
N PRO A 55 1.65 -31.03 17.24
CA PRO A 55 2.68 -31.34 18.21
C PRO A 55 4.10 -31.17 17.65
N VAL A 56 4.30 -31.51 16.37
CA VAL A 56 5.59 -31.35 15.67
C VAL A 56 6.08 -29.90 15.69
N ILE A 57 5.17 -28.93 15.52
CA ILE A 57 5.52 -27.50 15.54
C ILE A 57 5.82 -27.05 16.98
N LYS A 58 5.05 -27.53 17.96
CA LYS A 58 5.30 -27.24 19.39
C LYS A 58 6.68 -27.73 19.80
N ASP A 59 7.02 -28.97 19.46
CA ASP A 59 8.30 -29.58 19.79
C ASP A 59 9.47 -28.89 19.08
N TYR A 60 9.28 -28.52 17.81
CA TYR A 60 10.27 -27.72 17.08
C TYR A 60 10.54 -26.38 17.76
N LEU A 61 9.49 -25.64 18.17
CA LEU A 61 9.63 -24.35 18.85
C LEU A 61 10.27 -24.52 20.23
N LYS A 62 9.85 -25.52 21.02
CA LYS A 62 10.45 -25.86 22.32
C LYS A 62 11.93 -26.17 22.18
N PHE A 63 12.28 -27.05 21.24
CA PHE A 63 13.68 -27.40 20.95
C PHE A 63 14.48 -26.16 20.58
N THR A 64 13.93 -25.34 19.69
CA THR A 64 14.57 -24.15 19.15
C THR A 64 14.87 -23.14 20.27
N TYR A 65 13.90 -22.77 21.10
CA TYR A 65 14.10 -21.86 22.23
C TYR A 65 15.01 -22.45 23.32
N SER A 66 14.92 -23.76 23.57
CA SER A 66 15.76 -24.42 24.58
C SER A 66 17.24 -24.46 24.19
N HIS A 67 17.57 -24.60 22.90
CA HIS A 67 18.96 -24.75 22.43
C HIS A 67 19.53 -23.50 21.77
N ALA A 68 18.83 -22.36 21.88
CA ALA A 68 19.24 -21.09 21.29
C ALA A 68 20.63 -20.64 21.80
N ARG A 69 21.49 -20.16 20.90
CA ARG A 69 22.77 -19.52 21.23
C ARG A 69 22.92 -18.23 20.43
N THR A 70 23.45 -17.20 21.07
CA THR A 70 23.71 -15.88 20.50
C THR A 70 25.19 -15.54 20.65
N PHE A 71 25.76 -14.90 19.65
CA PHE A 71 27.15 -14.45 19.65
C PHE A 71 27.20 -12.93 19.51
N LEU A 72 28.09 -12.26 20.25
CA LEU A 72 28.32 -10.83 20.12
C LEU A 72 29.40 -10.59 19.07
N CYS A 73 29.04 -9.85 18.01
CA CYS A 73 29.93 -9.50 16.92
C CYS A 73 30.35 -8.03 17.01
N PHE A 74 31.65 -7.75 16.89
CA PHE A 74 32.19 -6.40 16.81
C PHE A 74 33.07 -6.27 15.56
N ASN A 75 32.83 -5.24 14.74
CA ASN A 75 33.49 -5.03 13.44
C ASN A 75 33.51 -6.27 12.53
N GLY A 76 32.39 -7.00 12.48
CA GLY A 76 32.23 -8.19 11.63
C GLY A 76 32.92 -9.46 12.15
N SER A 77 33.58 -9.42 13.31
CA SER A 77 34.19 -10.59 13.95
C SER A 77 33.41 -11.00 15.21
N ILE A 78 33.22 -12.30 15.42
CA ILE A 78 32.68 -12.84 16.68
C ILE A 78 33.72 -12.58 17.77
N LYS A 79 33.28 -11.98 18.89
CA LYS A 79 34.16 -11.61 20.01
C LYS A 79 33.73 -12.19 21.35
N SER A 80 32.59 -12.88 21.42
CA SER A 80 32.12 -13.52 22.65
C SER A 80 32.04 -15.03 22.52
N GLU A 81 32.13 -15.69 23.68
CA GLU A 81 31.61 -17.04 23.85
C GLU A 81 30.10 -17.11 23.53
N PRO A 82 29.55 -18.29 23.20
CA PRO A 82 28.12 -18.45 22.96
C PRO A 82 27.32 -18.10 24.22
N VAL A 83 26.46 -17.09 24.12
CA VAL A 83 25.51 -16.72 25.17
C VAL A 83 24.22 -17.49 24.94
N ARG A 84 23.68 -18.14 25.96
CA ARG A 84 22.37 -18.82 25.89
C ARG A 84 21.28 -17.89 26.43
N PRO A 85 20.35 -17.40 25.59
CA PRO A 85 19.19 -16.67 26.09
C PRO A 85 18.31 -17.58 26.93
N THR A 86 17.96 -17.14 28.14
CA THR A 86 17.08 -17.88 29.08
C THR A 86 15.67 -17.32 29.14
N ARG A 87 15.44 -16.18 28.48
CA ARG A 87 14.16 -15.49 28.35
C ARG A 87 14.16 -14.64 27.08
N GLY A 88 12.98 -14.12 26.75
CA GLY A 88 12.72 -13.27 25.62
C GLY A 88 12.34 -14.06 24.37
N VAL A 89 11.69 -13.37 23.45
CA VAL A 89 11.52 -13.82 22.06
C VAL A 89 12.69 -13.34 21.21
N ARG A 90 12.94 -14.02 20.09
CA ARG A 90 14.07 -13.69 19.21
C ARG A 90 13.76 -12.46 18.35
N GLN A 91 14.44 -11.36 18.60
CA GLN A 91 14.28 -10.17 17.77
C GLN A 91 14.70 -10.45 16.31
N GLY A 92 13.87 -10.04 15.35
CA GLY A 92 14.08 -10.30 13.92
C GLY A 92 13.56 -11.65 13.42
N ASP A 93 13.14 -12.56 14.31
CA ASP A 93 12.44 -13.78 13.94
C ASP A 93 10.96 -13.46 13.61
N PRO A 94 10.45 -13.83 12.41
CA PRO A 94 9.07 -13.58 12.01
C PRO A 94 8.01 -14.16 12.96
N MET A 95 8.34 -15.20 13.72
CA MET A 95 7.41 -15.86 14.65
C MET A 95 7.37 -15.19 16.03
N SER A 96 8.40 -14.44 16.40
CA SER A 96 8.52 -13.83 17.73
C SER A 96 7.36 -12.90 18.11
N PRO A 97 6.84 -12.03 17.21
CA PRO A 97 5.66 -11.23 17.53
C PRO A 97 4.44 -12.09 17.85
N LEU A 98 4.22 -13.18 17.12
CA LEU A 98 3.07 -14.05 17.35
C LEU A 98 3.20 -14.82 18.66
N LEU A 99 4.39 -15.32 18.99
CA LEU A 99 4.65 -16.02 20.25
C LEU A 99 4.45 -15.10 21.45
N PHE A 100 4.92 -13.85 21.36
CA PHE A 100 4.67 -12.84 22.37
C PHE A 100 3.16 -12.58 22.52
N LEU A 101 2.44 -12.37 21.42
CA LEU A 101 0.99 -12.13 21.44
C LEU A 101 0.21 -13.30 22.06
N MET A 102 0.60 -14.55 21.81
CA MET A 102 -0.05 -15.72 22.44
C MET A 102 0.11 -15.74 23.96
N VAL A 103 1.28 -15.33 24.47
CA VAL A 103 1.50 -15.20 25.92
C VAL A 103 0.68 -14.04 26.47
N PHE A 104 0.67 -12.91 25.78
CA PHE A 104 -0.02 -11.70 26.22
C PHE A 104 -1.54 -11.86 26.20
N ASP A 105 -2.10 -12.49 25.19
CA ASP A 105 -3.52 -12.85 25.10
C ASP A 105 -3.96 -13.69 26.31
N ARG A 106 -3.14 -14.66 26.72
CA ARG A 106 -3.40 -15.44 27.93
C ARG A 106 -3.43 -14.59 29.19
N VAL A 107 -2.56 -13.58 29.31
CA VAL A 107 -2.60 -12.62 30.43
C VAL A 107 -3.92 -11.85 30.41
N LEU A 108 -4.28 -11.30 29.26
CA LEU A 108 -5.48 -10.47 29.10
C LEU A 108 -6.78 -11.26 29.27
N SER A 109 -6.78 -12.55 28.93
CA SER A 109 -7.92 -13.46 29.15
C SER A 109 -8.28 -13.67 30.64
N SER A 110 -7.43 -13.22 31.56
CA SER A 110 -7.72 -13.26 33.00
C SER A 110 -8.57 -12.08 33.48
N ILE A 111 -8.76 -11.05 32.65
CA ILE A 111 -9.57 -9.87 32.97
C ILE A 111 -11.04 -10.29 33.08
N PRO A 112 -11.77 -9.91 34.14
CA PRO A 112 -13.17 -10.27 34.27
C PRO A 112 -14.06 -9.55 33.25
N ASP A 113 -14.98 -10.28 32.61
CA ASP A 113 -15.89 -9.74 31.58
C ASP A 113 -16.85 -8.66 32.11
N TYR A 114 -17.08 -8.63 33.43
CA TYR A 114 -17.92 -7.63 34.09
C TYR A 114 -17.16 -6.34 34.43
N GLU A 115 -15.85 -6.26 34.23
CA GLU A 115 -15.07 -5.03 34.35
C GLU A 115 -14.82 -4.42 32.96
N GLY A 116 -14.66 -3.11 32.88
CA GLY A 116 -14.50 -2.39 31.62
C GLY A 116 -15.36 -1.13 31.50
N PHE A 117 -15.29 -0.49 30.34
CA PHE A 117 -16.06 0.68 29.95
C PHE A 117 -17.18 0.30 28.99
N HIS A 118 -18.39 0.82 29.20
CA HIS A 118 -19.53 0.53 28.32
C HIS A 118 -19.55 1.43 27.08
N ILE A 119 -19.55 0.80 25.90
CA ILE A 119 -19.67 1.49 24.61
C ILE A 119 -20.56 0.66 23.66
N GLU A 120 -21.58 1.28 23.08
CA GLU A 120 -22.48 0.65 22.08
C GLU A 120 -23.05 -0.72 22.51
N GLY A 121 -23.41 -0.86 23.79
CA GLY A 121 -23.97 -2.10 24.34
C GLY A 121 -22.95 -3.22 24.60
N LYS A 122 -21.65 -2.95 24.42
CA LYS A 122 -20.55 -3.86 24.77
C LYS A 122 -19.69 -3.27 25.89
N LYS A 123 -19.04 -4.14 26.65
CA LYS A 123 -18.08 -3.75 27.68
C LYS A 123 -16.66 -4.03 27.16
N LEU A 124 -15.83 -2.99 27.10
CA LEU A 124 -14.43 -3.07 26.67
C LEU A 124 -13.52 -2.72 27.82
N ASN A 125 -12.58 -3.60 28.15
CA ASN A 125 -11.68 -3.45 29.30
C ASN A 125 -10.23 -3.15 28.92
N HIS A 126 -9.81 -3.47 27.70
CA HIS A 126 -8.46 -3.19 27.22
C HIS A 126 -8.37 -2.95 25.72
N ILE A 127 -7.30 -2.26 25.32
CA ILE A 127 -6.77 -2.21 23.95
C ILE A 127 -5.30 -2.59 24.07
N ALA A 128 -4.90 -3.64 23.35
CA ALA A 128 -3.53 -4.15 23.39
C ALA A 128 -2.95 -4.14 21.97
N PHE A 129 -1.75 -3.58 21.82
CA PHE A 129 -1.01 -3.63 20.57
C PHE A 129 0.48 -3.85 20.85
N ALA A 130 0.95 -5.08 20.59
CA ALA A 130 2.27 -5.52 21.02
C ALA A 130 2.49 -5.21 22.52
N ASP A 131 3.49 -4.40 22.86
CA ASP A 131 3.86 -4.01 24.21
C ASP A 131 3.10 -2.80 24.76
N ASP A 132 2.34 -2.08 23.93
CA ASP A 132 1.46 -0.98 24.36
C ASP A 132 0.13 -1.54 24.89
N LEU A 133 -0.19 -1.29 26.17
CA LEU A 133 -1.43 -1.71 26.81
C LEU A 133 -2.21 -0.52 27.36
N VAL A 134 -3.45 -0.36 26.91
CA VAL A 134 -4.41 0.58 27.50
C VAL A 134 -5.49 -0.22 28.21
N LEU A 135 -5.73 0.08 29.48
CA LEU A 135 -6.83 -0.48 30.26
C LEU A 135 -7.88 0.60 30.51
N MET A 136 -9.15 0.19 30.62
CA MET A 136 -10.22 1.09 30.99
C MET A 136 -11.31 0.43 31.83
N ALA A 137 -11.98 1.24 32.63
CA ALA A 137 -13.13 0.85 33.43
C ALA A 137 -14.07 2.04 33.67
N ASP A 138 -15.32 1.75 34.05
CA ASP A 138 -16.30 2.77 34.46
C ASP A 138 -15.98 3.39 35.85
N SER A 139 -14.92 2.97 36.52
CA SER A 139 -14.47 3.53 37.80
C SER A 139 -12.99 3.22 38.08
N MET A 140 -12.34 4.04 38.93
CA MET A 140 -10.97 3.75 39.38
C MET A 140 -10.88 2.43 40.17
N ILE A 141 -11.94 2.03 40.87
CA ILE A 141 -11.99 0.76 41.60
C ILE A 141 -11.95 -0.40 40.60
N GLY A 142 -12.78 -0.35 39.56
CA GLY A 142 -12.77 -1.34 38.48
C GLY A 142 -11.41 -1.41 37.77
N LEU A 143 -10.78 -0.27 37.52
CA LEU A 143 -9.44 -0.22 36.92
C LEU A 143 -8.37 -0.89 37.82
N ASN A 144 -8.43 -0.67 39.14
CA ASN A 144 -7.56 -1.37 40.10
C ASN A 144 -7.85 -2.88 40.13
N ASN A 145 -9.13 -3.29 40.02
CA ASN A 145 -9.49 -4.71 39.96
C ASN A 145 -8.88 -5.39 38.73
N ILE A 146 -8.98 -4.77 37.55
CA ILE A 146 -8.37 -5.28 36.32
C ILE A 146 -6.85 -5.45 36.51
N ILE A 147 -6.16 -4.44 37.02
CA ILE A 147 -4.71 -4.49 37.23
C ILE A 147 -4.31 -5.58 38.22
N ASN A 148 -4.96 -5.63 39.39
CA ASN A 148 -4.67 -6.64 40.40
C ASN A 148 -4.92 -8.06 39.89
N LYS A 149 -5.84 -8.22 38.93
CA LYS A 149 -6.12 -9.51 38.30
C LYS A 149 -5.04 -9.95 37.32
N ILE A 150 -4.50 -9.04 36.50
CA ILE A 150 -3.48 -9.39 35.49
C ILE A 150 -2.06 -9.43 36.05
N LEU A 151 -1.76 -8.71 37.14
CA LEU A 151 -0.41 -8.61 37.72
C LEU A 151 0.25 -9.95 38.04
N PRO A 152 -0.43 -10.95 38.63
CA PRO A 152 0.16 -12.27 38.85
C PRO A 152 0.52 -12.97 37.54
N ALA A 153 -0.35 -12.90 36.52
CA ALA A 153 -0.14 -13.53 35.22
C ALA A 153 1.01 -12.87 34.45
N LEU A 154 1.12 -11.54 34.52
CA LEU A 154 2.25 -10.77 33.99
C LEU A 154 3.57 -11.22 34.62
N THR A 155 3.61 -11.22 35.96
CA THR A 155 4.80 -11.59 36.74
C THR A 155 5.26 -13.02 36.41
N TRP A 156 4.31 -13.97 36.35
CA TRP A 156 4.59 -15.35 35.97
C TRP A 156 5.10 -15.48 34.52
N SER A 157 4.60 -14.63 33.62
CA SER A 157 5.03 -14.59 32.22
C SER A 157 6.39 -13.90 32.01
N GLY A 158 7.04 -13.45 33.09
CA GLY A 158 8.30 -12.69 33.02
C GLY A 158 8.11 -11.22 32.59
N LEU A 159 6.87 -10.75 32.51
CA LEU A 159 6.53 -9.40 32.08
C LEU A 159 6.33 -8.48 33.31
N ASN A 160 6.84 -7.26 33.22
CA ASN A 160 6.67 -6.23 34.25
C ASN A 160 6.15 -4.93 33.62
N ILE A 161 5.36 -4.20 34.41
CA ILE A 161 4.89 -2.85 34.05
C ILE A 161 5.86 -1.84 34.65
N SER A 162 6.31 -0.89 33.83
CA SER A 162 7.09 0.26 34.25
C SER A 162 6.16 1.26 34.93
N VAL A 163 6.13 1.27 36.27
CA VAL A 163 5.27 2.20 37.03
C VAL A 163 5.62 3.66 36.75
N GLU A 164 6.90 3.96 36.51
CA GLU A 164 7.39 5.33 36.27
C GLU A 164 7.00 5.89 34.90
N LYS A 165 6.84 5.02 33.90
CA LYS A 165 6.43 5.40 32.53
C LYS A 165 4.94 5.17 32.27
N SER A 166 4.23 4.56 33.22
CA SER A 166 2.80 4.35 33.14
C SER A 166 2.06 5.52 33.74
N GLU A 167 0.93 5.85 33.15
CA GLU A 167 0.15 7.03 33.51
C GLU A 167 -1.36 6.71 33.49
N THR A 168 -2.15 7.46 34.26
CA THR A 168 -3.60 7.25 34.38
C THR A 168 -4.36 8.58 34.33
N PHE A 169 -5.61 8.54 33.89
CA PHE A 169 -6.53 9.66 33.98
C PHE A 169 -7.97 9.18 34.18
N MET A 170 -8.83 10.05 34.70
CA MET A 170 -10.24 9.73 34.93
C MET A 170 -11.15 10.93 34.67
N TRP A 171 -12.26 10.66 33.99
CA TRP A 171 -13.40 11.56 33.89
C TRP A 171 -14.55 11.01 34.72
N MET A 172 -15.13 11.83 35.59
CA MET A 172 -16.27 11.49 36.43
C MET A 172 -17.56 12.11 35.90
N ALA A 173 -18.62 11.32 35.81
CA ALA A 173 -19.95 11.81 35.48
C ALA A 173 -20.51 12.74 36.58
N ASP A 174 -20.90 13.96 36.20
CA ASP A 174 -21.69 14.89 37.03
C ASP A 174 -23.14 14.85 36.50
N GLY A 175 -23.89 13.84 36.96
CA GLY A 175 -25.25 13.57 36.48
C GLY A 175 -26.23 14.72 36.71
N LYS A 176 -25.98 15.60 37.69
CA LYS A 176 -26.81 16.78 37.94
C LYS A 176 -26.63 17.86 36.88
N ARG A 177 -25.40 18.04 36.39
CA ARG A 177 -25.04 19.09 35.42
C ARG A 177 -24.88 18.57 33.99
N LYS A 178 -25.17 17.28 33.74
CA LYS A 178 -25.01 16.62 32.44
C LYS A 178 -23.66 16.96 31.79
N ARG A 179 -22.58 16.69 32.52
CA ARG A 179 -21.20 16.93 32.09
C ARG A 179 -20.27 15.90 32.72
N VAL A 180 -19.05 15.83 32.20
CA VAL A 180 -17.95 15.12 32.88
C VAL A 180 -17.01 16.10 33.54
N VAL A 181 -16.44 15.70 34.68
CA VAL A 181 -15.45 16.48 35.44
C VAL A 181 -14.17 15.66 35.53
N TYR A 182 -13.03 16.29 35.26
CA TYR A 182 -11.75 15.62 35.37
C TYR A 182 -11.41 15.35 36.83
N ASP A 183 -11.02 14.11 37.14
CA ASP A 183 -10.52 13.76 38.46
C ASP A 183 -8.99 13.70 38.45
N SER A 184 -8.39 14.61 39.22
CA SER A 184 -6.95 14.67 39.44
C SER A 184 -6.52 14.03 40.77
N THR A 185 -7.44 13.40 41.49
CA THR A 185 -7.20 12.92 42.87
C THR A 185 -7.16 11.39 42.99
N SER A 186 -8.01 10.65 42.28
CA SER A 186 -8.01 9.19 42.36
C SER A 186 -6.74 8.60 41.78
N ARG A 187 -6.04 7.80 42.59
CA ARG A 187 -4.77 7.18 42.20
C ARG A 187 -4.95 5.69 41.93
N LEU A 188 -4.51 5.28 40.74
CA LEU A 188 -4.23 3.90 40.42
C LEU A 188 -2.97 3.45 41.18
N LYS A 189 -2.96 2.22 41.71
CA LYS A 189 -1.80 1.66 42.39
C LYS A 189 -1.36 0.36 41.72
N ILE A 190 -0.08 0.27 41.39
CA ILE A 190 0.55 -0.96 40.88
C ILE A 190 1.55 -1.42 41.94
N ARG A 191 1.33 -2.62 42.52
CA ARG A 191 2.16 -3.16 43.62
C ARG A 191 2.37 -2.15 44.76
N ASN A 192 1.28 -1.50 45.20
CA ASN A 192 1.25 -0.43 46.21
C ASN A 192 1.99 0.86 45.85
N ARG A 193 2.54 1.00 44.64
CA ARG A 193 3.14 2.25 44.15
C ARG A 193 2.09 3.05 43.37
N PRO A 194 1.89 4.35 43.67
CA PRO A 194 0.97 5.18 42.91
C PRO A 194 1.50 5.39 41.49
N VAL A 195 0.61 5.27 40.50
CA VAL A 195 0.88 5.61 39.09
C VAL A 195 0.71 7.12 38.91
N ASN A 196 1.48 7.71 38.00
CA ASN A 196 1.38 9.13 37.67
C ASN A 196 0.00 9.45 37.07
N ILE A 197 -0.59 10.58 37.47
CA ILE A 197 -1.85 11.05 36.91
C ILE A 197 -1.53 12.12 35.86
N PHE A 198 -2.06 11.95 34.64
CA PHE A 198 -1.99 13.02 33.65
C PHE A 198 -2.69 14.28 34.16
N LYS A 199 -2.20 15.45 33.79
CA LYS A 199 -3.02 16.66 33.79
C LYS A 199 -3.91 16.65 32.54
N VAL A 200 -5.01 17.40 32.59
CA VAL A 200 -6.00 17.46 31.49
C VAL A 200 -5.37 17.80 30.13
N ASP A 201 -4.32 18.61 30.14
CA ASP A 201 -3.63 19.10 28.95
C ASP A 201 -2.26 18.43 28.73
N ASP A 202 -1.91 17.39 29.51
CA ASP A 202 -0.67 16.65 29.27
C ASP A 202 -0.79 15.84 27.99
N GLU A 203 0.22 15.99 27.12
CA GLU A 203 0.31 15.26 25.86
C GLU A 203 1.05 13.94 26.07
N PHE A 204 0.49 12.85 25.54
CA PHE A 204 1.14 11.55 25.50
C PHE A 204 1.02 10.90 24.14
N LYS A 205 1.96 10.01 23.82
CA LYS A 205 2.02 9.32 22.51
C LYS A 205 1.54 7.88 22.67
N TYR A 206 0.53 7.49 21.90
CA TYR A 206 0.03 6.13 21.81
C TYR A 206 0.07 5.67 20.35
N LEU A 207 0.78 4.57 20.06
CA LEU A 207 0.95 3.99 18.72
C LEU A 207 1.33 4.99 17.62
N GLY A 208 2.18 5.97 17.95
CA GLY A 208 2.61 6.99 16.99
C GLY A 208 1.75 8.26 16.94
N VAL A 209 0.60 8.28 17.60
CA VAL A 209 -0.37 9.39 17.60
C VAL A 209 -0.37 10.07 18.96
N ILE A 210 -0.55 11.38 18.99
CA ILE A 210 -0.55 12.15 20.24
C ILE A 210 -1.98 12.35 20.76
N PHE A 211 -2.14 12.19 22.06
CA PHE A 211 -3.38 12.23 22.83
C PHE A 211 -3.22 13.18 24.02
N THR A 212 -4.36 13.69 24.48
CA THR A 212 -4.54 14.23 25.83
C THR A 212 -5.60 13.39 26.52
N PRO A 213 -5.79 13.53 27.84
CA PRO A 213 -6.97 12.96 28.49
C PRO A 213 -8.32 13.38 27.89
N ARG A 214 -8.40 14.47 27.09
CA ARG A 214 -9.61 14.86 26.34
C ARG A 214 -9.85 14.06 25.05
N GLY A 215 -8.93 13.18 24.68
CA GLY A 215 -8.97 12.38 23.47
C GLY A 215 -7.76 12.63 22.58
N ARG A 216 -7.83 12.10 21.36
CA ARG A 216 -6.76 12.28 20.38
C ARG A 216 -6.52 13.76 20.18
N ILE A 217 -5.28 14.20 20.42
CA ILE A 217 -4.82 15.43 19.82
C ILE A 217 -4.78 15.09 18.35
N LYS A 218 -5.82 15.55 17.66
CA LYS A 218 -5.69 15.79 16.25
C LYS A 218 -4.62 16.85 16.19
N TYR A 219 -3.35 16.41 16.10
CA TYR A 219 -2.37 17.23 15.44
C TYR A 219 -3.08 17.60 14.21
N ASN A 220 -3.25 18.89 14.12
CA ASN A 220 -4.08 19.39 13.13
C ASN A 220 -3.19 19.24 11.87
N VAL A 221 -3.36 18.08 11.24
CA VAL A 221 -3.47 17.97 9.81
C VAL A 221 -4.95 18.20 9.43
N ASP A 222 -5.75 18.88 10.25
CA ASP A 222 -6.22 20.17 9.74
C ASP A 222 -5.07 21.16 9.99
N LEU A 223 -4.50 21.92 9.09
CA LEU A 223 -5.26 23.05 8.61
C LEU A 223 -6.40 23.49 9.56
N GLU A 224 -6.18 23.62 10.86
CA GLU A 224 -6.37 24.90 11.52
C GLU A 224 -5.19 25.76 11.02
N LEU A 225 -5.34 26.85 10.28
CA LEU A 225 -6.53 27.64 10.05
C LEU A 225 -7.40 27.81 11.28
N SER A 226 -6.76 27.89 12.42
CA SER A 226 -7.17 28.79 13.49
C SER A 226 -7.15 30.21 12.92
N PHE A 227 -7.98 30.53 11.91
CA PHE A 227 -8.12 31.82 11.24
C PHE A 227 -6.82 32.57 10.92
N ALA A 228 -5.67 31.88 10.92
CA ALA A 228 -4.41 32.38 10.45
C ALA A 228 -4.53 32.29 8.93
N LYS A 229 -4.87 33.43 8.32
CA LYS A 229 -5.00 33.65 6.87
C LYS A 229 -4.34 32.52 6.10
N LEU A 230 -5.15 31.69 5.44
CA LEU A 230 -4.65 30.62 4.59
C LEU A 230 -3.95 31.24 3.40
N TYR A 231 -2.68 31.58 3.57
CA TYR A 231 -1.95 32.12 2.45
C TYR A 231 -1.73 30.98 1.48
N ALA A 232 -2.33 31.07 0.30
CA ALA A 232 -2.07 30.18 -0.82
C ALA A 232 -0.55 29.97 -1.04
N GLY A 233 0.29 30.96 -0.69
CA GLY A 233 1.75 30.87 -0.65
C GLY A 233 2.30 29.82 0.33
N SER A 234 1.80 29.76 1.57
CA SER A 234 2.24 28.78 2.58
C SER A 234 1.88 27.35 2.18
N LEU A 235 0.67 27.14 1.64
CA LEU A 235 0.27 25.82 1.11
C LEU A 235 1.08 25.40 -0.10
N ARG A 236 1.44 26.35 -0.98
CA ARG A 236 2.37 26.08 -2.09
C ARG A 236 3.73 25.65 -1.57
N LYS A 237 4.28 26.33 -0.54
CA LYS A 237 5.57 25.95 0.09
C LYS A 237 5.53 24.55 0.68
N LEU A 238 4.46 24.18 1.39
CA LEU A 238 4.30 22.83 1.93
C LEU A 238 4.18 21.78 0.81
N GLY A 239 3.40 22.07 -0.24
CA GLY A 239 3.33 21.22 -1.42
C GLY A 239 4.68 21.01 -2.12
N VAL A 240 5.55 22.03 -2.13
CA VAL A 240 6.94 21.88 -2.62
C VAL A 240 7.74 20.92 -1.75
N LYS A 241 7.66 21.01 -0.41
CA LYS A 241 8.34 20.09 0.51
C LYS A 241 7.88 18.64 0.32
N ILE A 242 6.57 18.40 0.21
CA ILE A 242 6.00 17.07 -0.04
C ILE A 242 6.52 16.49 -1.35
N ARG A 243 6.46 17.26 -2.46
CA ARG A 243 7.00 16.79 -3.74
C ARG A 243 8.50 16.54 -3.67
N ARG A 244 9.27 17.35 -2.93
CA ARG A 244 10.71 17.12 -2.74
C ARG A 244 10.98 15.78 -2.03
N PHE A 245 10.22 15.47 -0.98
CA PHE A 245 10.30 14.19 -0.28
C PHE A 245 9.96 13.02 -1.21
N VAL A 246 8.82 13.09 -1.91
CA VAL A 246 8.40 12.03 -2.85
C VAL A 246 9.42 11.83 -3.97
N ARG A 247 10.01 12.91 -4.49
CA ARG A 247 11.10 12.82 -5.47
C ARG A 247 12.31 12.08 -4.94
N ALA A 248 12.68 12.32 -3.69
CA ALA A 248 13.82 11.65 -3.06
C ALA A 248 13.53 10.15 -2.90
N VAL A 249 12.37 9.78 -2.35
CA VAL A 249 11.99 8.37 -2.13
C VAL A 249 11.87 7.59 -3.44
N LEU A 250 11.24 8.20 -4.46
CA LEU A 250 10.99 7.56 -5.75
C LEU A 250 12.09 7.82 -6.78
N HIS A 251 13.19 8.46 -6.41
CA HIS A 251 14.29 8.84 -7.32
C HIS A 251 13.80 9.56 -8.61
N LEU A 252 12.85 10.49 -8.49
CA LEU A 252 12.24 11.15 -9.64
C LEU A 252 13.05 12.38 -10.10
N PRO A 253 13.33 12.51 -11.42
CA PRO A 253 14.02 13.68 -12.00
C PRO A 253 13.29 14.99 -11.74
N LYS A 254 14.03 16.11 -11.54
CA LYS A 254 13.44 17.43 -11.21
C LYS A 254 12.43 17.94 -12.25
N ASP A 255 12.54 17.53 -13.51
CA ASP A 255 11.68 17.95 -14.62
C ASP A 255 10.32 17.23 -14.68
N VAL A 256 10.03 16.28 -13.77
CA VAL A 256 8.69 15.66 -13.69
C VAL A 256 7.63 16.74 -13.39
N PRO A 257 6.55 16.85 -14.19
CA PRO A 257 5.50 17.84 -13.99
C PRO A 257 4.82 17.70 -12.62
N SER A 258 4.43 18.83 -12.01
CA SER A 258 3.67 18.80 -10.75
C SER A 258 2.31 18.10 -10.89
N SER A 259 1.71 18.15 -12.07
CA SER A 259 0.46 17.44 -12.40
C SER A 259 0.58 15.92 -12.27
N ALA A 260 1.76 15.33 -12.50
CA ALA A 260 2.00 13.91 -12.32
C ALA A 260 1.81 13.45 -10.87
N PHE A 261 2.17 14.31 -9.91
CA PHE A 261 2.00 14.01 -8.48
C PHE A 261 0.52 14.08 -8.09
N HIS A 262 -0.20 15.07 -8.62
CA HIS A 262 -1.54 15.44 -8.16
C HIS A 262 -2.69 14.80 -8.94
N ALA A 263 -2.46 14.34 -10.17
CA ALA A 263 -3.43 13.54 -10.91
C ALA A 263 -3.71 12.23 -10.15
N ARG A 264 -4.95 11.73 -10.24
CA ARG A 264 -5.35 10.47 -9.61
C ARG A 264 -4.50 9.33 -10.15
N VAL A 265 -4.35 8.29 -9.34
CA VAL A 265 -3.71 7.03 -9.77
C VAL A 265 -4.44 6.40 -10.95
N SER A 266 -5.77 6.47 -10.93
CA SER A 266 -6.61 6.05 -12.06
C SER A 266 -6.31 6.82 -13.34
N ASP A 267 -5.93 8.10 -13.26
CA ASP A 267 -5.63 8.95 -14.43
C ASP A 267 -4.14 8.93 -14.85
N GLY A 268 -3.34 8.04 -14.24
CA GLY A 268 -1.91 7.90 -14.54
C GLY A 268 -0.97 8.66 -13.60
N GLY A 269 -1.48 9.38 -12.60
CA GLY A 269 -0.66 10.10 -11.63
C GLY A 269 -0.27 9.27 -10.39
N LEU A 270 0.28 9.96 -9.39
CA LEU A 270 0.63 9.38 -8.08
C LEU A 270 -0.47 9.55 -7.02
N GLY A 271 -1.51 10.35 -7.28
CA GLY A 271 -2.65 10.52 -6.38
C GLY A 271 -2.38 11.37 -5.13
N ILE A 272 -1.30 12.15 -5.08
CA ILE A 272 -0.95 12.99 -3.93
C ILE A 272 -1.82 14.27 -3.95
N PRO A 273 -2.67 14.53 -2.95
CA PRO A 273 -3.54 15.69 -2.95
C PRO A 273 -2.76 17.01 -3.03
N SER A 274 -3.24 17.95 -3.85
CA SER A 274 -2.66 19.28 -3.90
C SER A 274 -3.23 20.14 -2.78
N LEU A 275 -2.46 20.37 -1.71
CA LEU A 275 -2.91 21.18 -0.56
C LEU A 275 -3.39 22.57 -0.97
N ARG A 276 -2.76 23.19 -1.99
CA ARG A 276 -3.17 24.49 -2.54
C ARG A 276 -4.64 24.53 -2.98
N TRP A 277 -5.19 23.42 -3.45
CA TRP A 277 -6.56 23.33 -3.98
C TRP A 277 -7.49 22.58 -3.03
N MET A 278 -7.01 21.51 -2.40
CA MET A 278 -7.82 20.67 -1.53
C MET A 278 -8.12 21.34 -0.18
N ALA A 279 -7.16 22.09 0.39
CA ALA A 279 -7.38 22.74 1.68
C ALA A 279 -8.45 23.85 1.61
N PRO A 280 -8.41 24.80 0.64
CA PRO A 280 -9.49 25.77 0.51
C PRO A 280 -10.85 25.13 0.18
N LEU A 281 -10.87 24.05 -0.60
CA LEU A 281 -12.11 23.31 -0.88
C LEU A 281 -12.72 22.72 0.40
N LEU A 282 -11.90 22.13 1.27
CA LEU A 282 -12.35 21.59 2.55
C LEU A 282 -12.80 22.72 3.49
N ALA A 283 -12.10 23.85 3.50
CA ALA A 283 -12.48 25.02 4.31
C ALA A 283 -13.85 25.59 3.88
N VAL A 284 -14.10 25.71 2.59
CA VAL A 284 -15.41 26.08 2.04
C VAL A 284 -16.50 25.10 2.48
N LYS A 285 -16.24 23.79 2.38
CA LYS A 285 -17.21 22.76 2.81
C LYS A 285 -17.52 22.80 4.31
N ARG A 286 -16.65 23.41 5.12
CA ARG A 286 -16.83 23.62 6.56
C ARG A 286 -17.42 25.01 6.89
N GLY A 287 -17.88 25.77 5.90
CA GLY A 287 -18.57 27.05 6.09
C GLY A 287 -17.70 28.30 5.94
N ASN A 288 -16.42 28.20 5.54
CA ASN A 288 -15.56 29.36 5.31
C ASN A 288 -15.65 29.87 3.85
N GLU A 289 -16.71 30.61 3.54
CA GLU A 289 -17.02 31.06 2.17
C GLU A 289 -15.96 31.99 1.55
N LYS A 290 -15.16 32.70 2.37
CA LYS A 290 -14.11 33.62 1.87
C LYS A 290 -13.04 32.91 1.03
N GLU A 291 -12.83 31.61 1.28
CA GLU A 291 -11.86 30.76 0.59
C GLU A 291 -12.27 30.40 -0.86
N HIS A 292 -13.53 30.65 -1.27
CA HIS A 292 -13.98 30.44 -2.65
C HIS A 292 -13.11 31.17 -3.69
N LYS A 293 -12.56 32.35 -3.33
CA LYS A 293 -11.68 33.14 -4.20
C LYS A 293 -10.38 32.38 -4.55
N LEU A 294 -9.94 31.48 -3.69
CA LEU A 294 -8.73 30.68 -3.90
C LEU A 294 -8.94 29.49 -4.85
N LEU A 295 -10.18 29.16 -5.22
CA LEU A 295 -10.57 28.02 -6.05
C LEU A 295 -10.81 28.39 -7.51
N ASN A 296 -10.40 29.58 -7.96
CA ASN A 296 -10.50 30.00 -9.35
C ASN A 296 -9.32 29.45 -10.18
N TYR A 297 -9.63 28.81 -11.30
CA TYR A 297 -8.68 28.31 -12.28
C TYR A 297 -9.20 28.62 -13.69
N GLU A 298 -8.42 29.37 -14.49
CA GLU A 298 -8.80 29.78 -15.85
C GLU A 298 -10.20 30.42 -15.92
N GLY A 299 -10.53 31.26 -14.94
CA GLY A 299 -11.84 31.94 -14.85
C GLY A 299 -12.99 31.05 -14.37
N LYS A 300 -12.75 29.77 -14.06
CA LYS A 300 -13.76 28.83 -13.54
C LYS A 300 -13.53 28.52 -12.07
N GLN A 301 -14.60 28.55 -11.27
CA GLN A 301 -14.54 28.09 -9.88
C GLN A 301 -14.57 26.55 -9.78
N LEU A 302 -13.53 25.98 -9.16
CA LEU A 302 -13.43 24.55 -8.88
C LEU A 302 -14.11 24.22 -7.55
N ARG A 303 -15.43 23.94 -7.59
CA ARG A 303 -16.26 23.71 -6.38
C ARG A 303 -16.25 22.28 -5.85
N THR A 304 -15.61 21.34 -6.56
CA THR A 304 -15.58 19.93 -6.16
C THR A 304 -14.19 19.34 -6.28
N ALA A 305 -13.91 18.29 -5.50
CA ALA A 305 -12.66 17.55 -5.60
C ALA A 305 -12.50 16.94 -7.00
N ASN A 306 -13.61 16.50 -7.62
CA ASN A 306 -13.60 15.96 -8.97
C ASN A 306 -13.16 17.01 -10.01
N ALA A 307 -13.62 18.26 -9.88
CA ALA A 307 -13.19 19.35 -10.77
C ALA A 307 -11.67 19.62 -10.66
N ILE A 308 -11.13 19.60 -9.43
CA ILE A 308 -9.69 19.75 -9.18
C ILE A 308 -8.89 18.59 -9.79
N TYR A 309 -9.34 17.34 -9.58
CA TYR A 309 -8.66 16.19 -10.17
C TYR A 309 -8.74 16.20 -11.70
N ASN A 310 -9.87 16.62 -12.29
CA ASN A 310 -10.01 16.75 -13.75
C ASN A 310 -9.12 17.85 -14.34
N MET A 311 -8.85 18.93 -13.59
CA MET A 311 -7.83 19.91 -13.95
C MET A 311 -6.43 19.26 -14.01
N PHE A 312 -6.02 18.56 -12.95
CA PHE A 312 -4.71 17.88 -12.93
C PHE A 312 -4.59 16.77 -13.96
N LYS A 313 -5.66 16.02 -14.23
CA LYS A 313 -5.72 15.03 -15.32
C LYS A 313 -5.41 15.68 -16.65
N ARG A 314 -6.08 16.79 -16.99
CA ARG A 314 -5.86 17.53 -18.25
C ARG A 314 -4.42 18.02 -18.36
N GLN A 315 -3.90 18.63 -17.30
CA GLN A 315 -2.51 19.10 -17.25
C GLN A 315 -1.48 17.97 -17.32
N TRP A 316 -1.78 16.78 -16.78
CA TRP A 316 -0.88 15.64 -16.80
C TRP A 316 -0.84 15.00 -18.18
N GLN A 317 -2.02 14.68 -18.71
CA GLN A 317 -2.17 13.96 -19.98
C GLN A 317 -1.91 14.84 -21.21
N SER A 318 -1.79 16.17 -21.05
CA SER A 318 -1.29 17.06 -22.11
C SER A 318 0.24 17.08 -22.20
N THR A 319 0.97 16.63 -21.17
CA THR A 319 2.44 16.59 -21.20
C THR A 319 2.95 15.43 -22.07
N CYS A 320 4.18 15.55 -22.58
CA CYS A 320 4.87 14.46 -23.26
C CYS A 320 5.02 13.19 -22.38
N ASP A 321 5.11 13.36 -21.06
CA ASP A 321 5.33 12.26 -20.12
C ASP A 321 4.04 11.53 -19.75
N GLY A 322 2.91 12.26 -19.72
CA GLY A 322 1.60 11.76 -19.32
C GLY A 322 0.65 11.43 -20.47
N SER A 323 0.94 11.85 -21.71
CA SER A 323 0.08 11.58 -22.88
C SER A 323 -0.15 10.10 -23.12
N GLY A 324 0.88 9.28 -22.90
CA GLY A 324 0.81 7.81 -22.98
C GLY A 324 -0.04 7.13 -21.90
N LEU A 325 -0.58 7.89 -20.94
CA LEU A 325 -1.48 7.39 -19.90
C LEU A 325 -2.94 7.80 -20.13
N LYS A 326 -3.26 8.40 -21.28
CA LYS A 326 -4.65 8.58 -21.71
C LYS A 326 -5.35 7.22 -21.78
N GLY A 327 -6.59 7.15 -21.30
CA GLY A 327 -7.34 5.90 -21.18
C GLY A 327 -7.08 5.07 -19.92
N SER A 328 -6.07 5.43 -19.10
CA SER A 328 -5.85 4.74 -17.80
C SER A 328 -7.06 4.80 -16.86
N GLY A 329 -7.83 5.90 -16.94
CA GLY A 329 -9.03 6.12 -16.13
C GLY A 329 -10.14 5.10 -16.39
N ASP A 330 -10.21 4.61 -17.62
CA ASP A 330 -11.20 3.61 -18.06
C ASP A 330 -10.98 2.26 -17.35
N VAL A 331 -9.77 2.06 -16.82
CA VAL A 331 -9.37 0.85 -16.10
C VAL A 331 -8.67 1.17 -14.78
N SER A 332 -9.30 2.00 -13.96
CA SER A 332 -8.76 2.48 -12.68
C SER A 332 -8.17 1.36 -11.79
N LYS A 333 -8.85 0.21 -11.68
CA LYS A 333 -8.42 -0.93 -10.84
C LYS A 333 -7.10 -1.56 -11.30
N ALA A 334 -6.75 -1.52 -12.59
CA ALA A 334 -5.47 -2.05 -13.08
C ALA A 334 -4.26 -1.25 -12.56
N HIS A 335 -4.49 -0.02 -12.12
CA HIS A 335 -3.46 0.91 -11.67
C HIS A 335 -3.40 1.08 -10.14
N SER A 336 -4.29 0.40 -9.42
CA SER A 336 -4.35 0.41 -7.94
C SER A 336 -3.04 0.02 -7.26
N TRP A 337 -2.17 -0.77 -7.91
CA TRP A 337 -0.87 -1.18 -7.38
C TRP A 337 0.04 -0.02 -6.95
N VAL A 338 -0.19 1.20 -7.46
CA VAL A 338 0.55 2.39 -7.02
C VAL A 338 0.30 2.72 -5.54
N LEU A 339 -0.89 2.39 -5.01
CA LEU A 339 -1.30 2.65 -3.62
C LEU A 339 -1.38 1.38 -2.77
N ASP A 340 -1.69 0.22 -3.37
CA ASP A 340 -2.03 -1.01 -2.64
C ASP A 340 -0.89 -1.65 -1.84
N GLY A 341 0.32 -1.08 -1.81
CA GLY A 341 1.44 -1.57 -0.98
C GLY A 341 1.75 -3.05 -1.16
N THR A 342 1.71 -3.55 -2.41
CA THR A 342 1.63 -4.99 -2.69
C THR A 342 2.93 -5.73 -2.35
N SER A 343 2.83 -6.95 -1.82
CA SER A 343 3.95 -7.92 -1.73
C SER A 343 4.47 -8.40 -3.10
N LEU A 344 3.80 -8.02 -4.20
CA LEU A 344 4.15 -8.42 -5.57
C LEU A 344 5.45 -7.79 -6.08
N LEU A 345 5.87 -6.66 -5.49
CA LEU A 345 7.00 -5.88 -5.97
C LEU A 345 7.97 -5.62 -4.82
N SER A 346 9.26 -5.87 -5.07
CA SER A 346 10.31 -5.31 -4.22
C SER A 346 10.27 -3.78 -4.30
N GLY A 347 10.79 -3.06 -3.30
CA GLY A 347 10.87 -1.60 -3.34
C GLY A 347 11.61 -1.08 -4.59
N ARG A 348 12.62 -1.81 -5.05
CA ARG A 348 13.35 -1.52 -6.30
C ARG A 348 12.46 -1.65 -7.54
N ASP A 349 11.68 -2.71 -7.61
CA ASP A 349 10.80 -2.96 -8.76
C ASP A 349 9.62 -1.97 -8.76
N TYR A 350 9.10 -1.63 -7.59
CA TYR A 350 8.10 -0.58 -7.44
C TYR A 350 8.58 0.75 -8.02
N ILE A 351 9.76 1.22 -7.59
CA ILE A 351 10.36 2.46 -8.12
C ILE A 351 10.57 2.35 -9.64
N SER A 352 11.06 1.20 -10.12
CA SER A 352 11.28 0.97 -11.55
C SER A 352 9.97 1.03 -12.36
N CYS A 353 8.89 0.42 -11.85
CA CYS A 353 7.57 0.48 -12.47
C CYS A 353 7.02 1.92 -12.48
N ILE A 354 7.21 2.69 -11.41
CA ILE A 354 6.85 4.11 -11.37
C ILE A 354 7.65 4.90 -12.41
N HIS A 355 8.94 4.62 -12.58
CA HIS A 355 9.78 5.30 -13.57
C HIS A 355 9.32 5.05 -15.00
N VAL A 356 8.99 3.80 -15.33
CA VAL A 356 8.44 3.44 -16.65
C VAL A 356 7.07 4.09 -16.83
N ARG A 357 6.18 3.98 -15.83
CA ARG A 357 4.83 4.55 -15.87
C ARG A 357 4.85 6.04 -16.14
N LEU A 358 5.69 6.80 -15.41
CA LEU A 358 5.82 8.25 -15.59
C LEU A 358 6.73 8.64 -16.77
N GLY A 359 7.47 7.70 -17.36
CA GLY A 359 8.27 7.94 -18.58
C GLY A 359 9.54 8.71 -18.29
N VAL A 360 10.05 8.55 -17.08
CA VAL A 360 11.15 9.34 -16.53
C VAL A 360 12.51 8.66 -16.65
N LEU A 361 12.52 7.46 -17.23
CA LEU A 361 13.75 6.76 -17.58
C LEU A 361 14.61 7.62 -18.51
N PHE A 362 15.92 7.64 -18.23
CA PHE A 362 16.87 8.43 -18.99
C PHE A 362 16.90 8.02 -20.46
N ASN A 363 16.97 9.00 -21.35
CA ASN A 363 17.18 8.83 -22.80
C ASN A 363 17.66 10.19 -23.34
N ARG A 364 18.33 10.20 -24.50
CA ARG A 364 18.87 11.44 -25.07
C ARG A 364 17.78 12.47 -25.38
N ALA A 365 16.58 12.08 -25.80
CA ALA A 365 15.49 13.05 -26.04
C ALA A 365 15.10 13.79 -24.76
N ARG A 366 14.99 13.10 -23.62
CA ARG A 366 14.77 13.74 -22.31
C ARG A 366 15.95 14.62 -21.92
N ALA A 367 17.18 14.16 -22.13
CA ALA A 367 18.37 14.96 -21.84
C ALA A 367 18.43 16.23 -22.72
N ALA A 368 17.95 16.19 -23.96
CA ALA A 368 17.96 17.31 -24.88
C ALA A 368 16.83 18.34 -24.63
N ARG A 369 15.90 18.11 -23.70
CA ARG A 369 14.81 19.05 -23.39
C ARG A 369 15.36 20.45 -23.09
N GLY A 370 14.81 21.46 -23.78
CA GLY A 370 15.22 22.87 -23.64
C GLY A 370 16.60 23.18 -24.24
N ARG A 371 17.17 22.29 -25.06
CA ARG A 371 18.45 22.48 -25.73
C ARG A 371 18.33 22.12 -27.21
N ASP A 372 19.00 22.87 -28.07
CA ASP A 372 19.11 22.51 -29.48
C ASP A 372 20.22 21.46 -29.65
N LYS A 373 19.88 20.20 -29.39
CA LYS A 373 20.78 19.05 -29.56
C LYS A 373 20.06 17.93 -30.28
N GLN A 374 20.70 17.43 -31.34
CA GLN A 374 20.28 16.17 -31.95
C GLN A 374 20.36 15.05 -30.92
N HIS A 375 19.33 14.23 -30.88
CA HIS A 375 19.18 13.15 -29.90
C HIS A 375 18.97 11.82 -30.62
N LEU A 376 19.79 11.56 -31.64
CA LEU A 376 19.79 10.29 -32.36
C LEU A 376 20.17 9.14 -31.42
N CYS A 377 19.63 7.96 -31.72
CA CYS A 377 19.88 6.73 -30.99
C CYS A 377 21.37 6.42 -30.81
N ALA A 378 21.80 6.13 -29.59
CA ALA A 378 23.16 5.67 -29.27
C ALA A 378 23.55 4.32 -29.92
N ARG A 379 22.61 3.64 -30.58
CA ARG A 379 22.80 2.37 -31.31
C ARG A 379 22.86 2.55 -32.82
N GLU A 380 22.89 3.79 -33.31
CA GLU A 380 23.08 4.09 -34.73
C GLU A 380 21.97 3.51 -35.63
N CYS A 381 20.76 3.38 -35.11
CA CYS A 381 19.58 3.01 -35.91
C CYS A 381 18.89 4.24 -36.56
N TYR A 382 19.58 5.39 -36.60
CA TYR A 382 19.16 6.65 -37.23
C TYR A 382 17.78 7.21 -36.82
N GLN A 383 17.20 6.71 -35.72
CA GLN A 383 15.95 7.19 -35.14
C GLN A 383 16.21 8.07 -33.92
N PRO A 384 15.32 9.02 -33.58
CA PRO A 384 15.38 9.75 -32.31
C PRO A 384 15.34 8.82 -31.09
N GLU A 385 16.26 9.00 -30.15
CA GLU A 385 16.37 8.21 -28.92
C GLU A 385 15.31 8.64 -27.90
N THR A 386 14.09 8.13 -28.10
CA THR A 386 12.97 8.27 -27.18
C THR A 386 12.74 6.96 -26.42
N LEU A 387 11.96 6.99 -25.35
CA LEU A 387 11.55 5.74 -24.68
C LEU A 387 10.69 4.86 -25.60
N ASN A 388 9.83 5.45 -26.42
CA ASN A 388 9.09 4.71 -27.44
C ASN A 388 10.04 3.96 -28.38
N HIS A 389 11.06 4.65 -28.89
CA HIS A 389 12.06 4.01 -29.72
C HIS A 389 12.81 2.89 -28.98
N ILE A 390 13.37 3.17 -27.80
CA ILE A 390 14.15 2.19 -27.01
C ILE A 390 13.32 0.96 -26.67
N ILE A 391 12.08 1.15 -26.23
CA ILE A 391 11.23 0.09 -25.65
C ILE A 391 10.42 -0.64 -26.72
N GLN A 392 10.14 -0.02 -27.88
CA GLN A 392 9.24 -0.60 -28.89
C GLN A 392 9.86 -0.92 -30.26
N SER A 393 10.89 -0.21 -30.71
CA SER A 393 11.38 -0.39 -32.09
C SER A 393 12.89 -0.63 -32.24
N CYS A 394 13.72 -0.22 -31.29
CA CYS A 394 15.18 -0.32 -31.41
C CYS A 394 15.68 -1.76 -31.64
N TYR A 395 16.45 -2.04 -32.69
CA TYR A 395 16.97 -3.40 -32.95
C TYR A 395 17.71 -3.99 -31.73
N ALA A 396 18.46 -3.16 -30.99
CA ALA A 396 19.24 -3.58 -29.83
C ALA A 396 18.39 -4.12 -28.66
N THR A 397 17.08 -3.86 -28.64
CA THR A 397 16.17 -4.34 -27.60
C THR A 397 15.17 -5.39 -28.11
N GLN A 398 15.32 -5.88 -29.35
CA GLN A 398 14.40 -6.84 -29.95
C GLN A 398 14.17 -8.08 -29.07
N GLY A 399 15.23 -8.71 -28.56
CA GLY A 399 15.11 -9.88 -27.68
C GLY A 399 14.36 -9.57 -26.37
N ALA A 400 14.59 -8.39 -25.77
CA ALA A 400 13.88 -7.98 -24.57
C ALA A 400 12.39 -7.70 -24.84
N ARG A 401 12.04 -7.18 -26.03
CA ARG A 401 10.66 -6.98 -26.45
C ARG A 401 9.91 -8.30 -26.65
N ILE A 402 10.55 -9.26 -27.33
CA ILE A 402 10.02 -10.61 -27.52
C ILE A 402 9.78 -11.26 -26.15
N ASN A 403 10.77 -11.20 -25.26
CA ASN A 403 10.63 -11.77 -23.93
C ASN A 403 9.49 -11.11 -23.12
N ARG A 404 9.30 -9.78 -23.23
CA ARG A 404 8.17 -9.10 -22.58
C ARG A 404 6.83 -9.61 -23.11
N HIS A 405 6.68 -9.73 -24.42
CA HIS A 405 5.47 -10.27 -25.05
C HIS A 405 5.20 -11.69 -24.57
N ASN A 406 6.19 -12.57 -24.67
CA ASN A 406 6.07 -13.98 -24.30
C ASN A 406 5.76 -14.13 -22.80
N ASN A 407 6.33 -13.28 -21.94
CA ASN A 407 6.04 -13.31 -20.50
C ASN A 407 4.56 -12.99 -20.20
N ILE A 408 3.96 -12.08 -20.96
CA ILE A 408 2.53 -11.73 -20.83
C ILE A 408 1.66 -12.88 -21.36
N ALA A 409 1.98 -13.41 -22.55
CA ALA A 409 1.24 -14.52 -23.16
C ALA A 409 1.28 -15.78 -22.28
N LYS A 410 2.47 -16.20 -21.82
CA LYS A 410 2.63 -17.34 -20.91
C LYS A 410 1.91 -17.15 -19.59
N TYR A 411 1.89 -15.92 -19.06
CA TYR A 411 1.14 -15.64 -17.84
C TYR A 411 -0.37 -15.82 -18.06
N LEU A 412 -0.91 -15.32 -19.18
CA LEU A 412 -2.32 -15.53 -19.56
C LEU A 412 -2.64 -17.01 -19.75
N ALA A 413 -1.81 -17.73 -20.50
CA ALA A 413 -1.98 -19.16 -20.75
C ALA A 413 -2.05 -19.94 -19.43
N ARG A 414 -1.08 -19.70 -18.54
CA ARG A 414 -1.01 -20.35 -17.23
C ARG A 414 -2.25 -20.05 -16.38
N ILE A 415 -2.67 -18.80 -16.21
CA ILE A 415 -3.82 -18.51 -15.33
C ILE A 415 -5.15 -19.05 -15.86
N ILE A 416 -5.28 -19.19 -17.17
CA ILE A 416 -6.47 -19.74 -17.84
C ILE A 416 -6.44 -21.27 -17.73
N GLY A 417 -5.27 -21.89 -17.95
CA GLY A 417 -5.04 -23.32 -17.76
C GLY A 417 -5.25 -23.78 -16.32
N ASP A 418 -4.69 -23.05 -15.34
CA ASP A 418 -4.87 -23.30 -13.90
C ASP A 418 -6.35 -23.25 -13.47
N ARG A 419 -7.24 -22.67 -14.31
CA ARG A 419 -8.69 -22.55 -14.07
C ARG A 419 -9.50 -23.53 -14.92
N GLY A 420 -8.85 -24.53 -15.52
CA GLY A 420 -9.50 -25.68 -16.15
C GLY A 420 -9.77 -25.55 -17.65
N ALA A 421 -9.35 -24.46 -18.30
CA ALA A 421 -9.45 -24.36 -19.76
C ALA A 421 -8.25 -25.00 -20.45
N THR A 422 -8.47 -25.58 -21.64
CA THR A 422 -7.36 -26.08 -22.47
C THR A 422 -6.78 -24.92 -23.27
N VAL A 423 -5.48 -24.68 -23.18
CA VAL A 423 -4.81 -23.56 -23.87
C VAL A 423 -3.73 -24.10 -24.80
N GLN A 424 -3.81 -23.73 -26.08
CA GLN A 424 -2.74 -23.92 -27.05
C GLN A 424 -1.92 -22.64 -27.16
N GLU A 425 -0.61 -22.74 -26.90
CA GLU A 425 0.35 -21.64 -27.04
C GLU A 425 0.98 -21.64 -28.45
N GLU A 426 1.01 -20.49 -29.10
CA GLU A 426 1.57 -20.25 -30.44
C GLU A 426 1.15 -21.27 -31.53
N PRO A 427 -0.16 -21.63 -31.66
CA PRO A 427 -0.59 -22.56 -32.70
C PRO A 427 -0.42 -21.98 -34.10
N HIS A 428 -0.26 -22.88 -35.07
CA HIS A 428 -0.01 -22.56 -36.47
C HIS A 428 -1.19 -23.00 -37.33
N PHE A 429 -1.81 -22.06 -38.04
CA PHE A 429 -2.94 -22.32 -38.91
C PHE A 429 -2.60 -21.93 -40.34
N GLN A 430 -2.61 -22.90 -41.25
CA GLN A 430 -2.53 -22.61 -42.68
C GLN A 430 -3.92 -22.23 -43.17
N THR A 431 -4.06 -21.02 -43.72
CA THR A 431 -5.33 -20.51 -44.25
C THR A 431 -5.21 -20.25 -45.75
N GLU A 432 -6.29 -20.50 -46.48
CA GLU A 432 -6.35 -20.22 -47.92
C GLU A 432 -6.38 -18.72 -48.21
N THR A 433 -6.93 -17.92 -47.29
CA THR A 433 -7.21 -16.49 -47.49
C THR A 433 -6.10 -15.56 -46.99
N ALA A 434 -5.28 -15.99 -46.02
CA ALA A 434 -4.23 -15.15 -45.43
C ALA A 434 -2.87 -15.88 -45.23
N GLY A 435 -2.71 -17.08 -45.79
CA GLY A 435 -1.51 -17.89 -45.60
C GLY A 435 -1.36 -18.39 -44.16
N LEU A 436 -0.13 -18.44 -43.66
CA LEU A 436 0.19 -18.95 -42.33
C LEU A 436 -0.12 -17.91 -41.24
N LEU A 437 -1.13 -18.20 -40.41
CA LEU A 437 -1.50 -17.41 -39.24
C LEU A 437 -0.99 -18.04 -37.95
N LYS A 438 -0.44 -17.21 -37.06
CA LYS A 438 0.14 -17.60 -35.76
C LYS A 438 -0.42 -16.72 -34.64
N PRO A 439 -1.62 -17.00 -34.12
CA PRO A 439 -2.08 -16.31 -32.91
C PRO A 439 -1.24 -16.74 -31.70
N ASP A 440 -1.18 -15.91 -30.66
CA ASP A 440 -0.38 -16.23 -29.47
C ASP A 440 -1.03 -17.36 -28.64
N LEU A 441 -2.36 -17.35 -28.52
CA LEU A 441 -3.11 -18.32 -27.73
C LEU A 441 -4.42 -18.71 -28.45
N VAL A 442 -4.79 -19.98 -28.37
CA VAL A 442 -6.14 -20.46 -28.64
C VAL A 442 -6.64 -21.21 -27.41
N ILE A 443 -7.76 -20.74 -26.87
CA ILE A 443 -8.33 -21.22 -25.61
C ILE A 443 -9.60 -22.00 -25.93
N TYR A 444 -9.67 -23.22 -25.43
CA TYR A 444 -10.84 -24.09 -25.52
C TYR A 444 -11.44 -24.25 -24.12
N THR A 445 -12.71 -23.88 -24.03
CA THR A 445 -13.53 -24.04 -22.82
C THR A 445 -14.70 -24.98 -23.15
N ALA A 446 -15.64 -25.17 -22.23
CA ALA A 446 -16.82 -26.00 -22.51
C ALA A 446 -17.75 -25.39 -23.57
N ASP A 447 -17.89 -24.06 -23.57
CA ASP A 447 -18.88 -23.32 -24.35
C ASP A 447 -18.28 -22.50 -25.51
N ARG A 448 -16.97 -22.20 -25.48
CA ARG A 448 -16.34 -21.33 -26.48
C ARG A 448 -14.93 -21.72 -26.88
N VAL A 449 -14.57 -21.40 -28.12
CA VAL A 449 -13.18 -21.26 -28.59
C VAL A 449 -12.84 -19.77 -28.68
N VAL A 450 -11.72 -19.38 -28.07
CA VAL A 450 -11.27 -17.99 -28.05
C VAL A 450 -9.85 -17.86 -28.57
N VAL A 451 -9.69 -17.11 -29.66
CA VAL A 451 -8.37 -16.72 -30.18
C VAL A 451 -7.92 -15.44 -29.48
N VAL A 452 -6.76 -15.47 -28.83
CA VAL A 452 -6.21 -14.30 -28.10
C VAL A 452 -4.83 -13.97 -28.63
N ASN A 453 -4.67 -12.73 -29.12
CA ASN A 453 -3.36 -12.20 -29.44
C ASN A 453 -2.95 -11.10 -28.46
N VAL A 454 -1.81 -11.28 -27.81
CA VAL A 454 -1.16 -10.27 -26.97
C VAL A 454 -0.49 -9.23 -27.85
N GLN A 455 -0.51 -7.97 -27.45
CA GLN A 455 0.32 -6.95 -28.09
C GLN A 455 0.66 -5.83 -27.12
N VAL A 456 1.92 -5.37 -27.16
CA VAL A 456 2.39 -4.22 -26.39
C VAL A 456 2.83 -3.13 -27.35
N ILE A 457 2.05 -2.06 -27.47
CA ILE A 457 2.24 -1.01 -28.50
C ILE A 457 2.92 0.24 -27.96
N ASN A 458 3.26 1.16 -28.87
CA ASN A 458 3.70 2.53 -28.58
C ASN A 458 2.58 3.29 -27.83
N ASP A 459 2.95 4.11 -26.85
CA ASP A 459 2.01 4.87 -26.03
C ASP A 459 1.38 6.08 -26.75
N GLN A 460 1.81 6.39 -27.97
CA GLN A 460 1.23 7.39 -28.87
C GLN A 460 0.17 6.83 -29.83
N TYR A 461 0.11 5.50 -30.00
CA TYR A 461 -0.84 4.88 -30.92
C TYR A 461 -2.18 4.60 -30.20
N PRO A 462 -3.34 4.88 -30.81
CA PRO A 462 -4.64 4.63 -30.19
C PRO A 462 -4.86 3.14 -29.87
N LEU A 463 -4.98 2.82 -28.58
CA LEU A 463 -5.10 1.44 -28.09
C LEU A 463 -6.34 0.72 -28.64
N GLY A 464 -7.48 1.41 -28.73
CA GLY A 464 -8.72 0.83 -29.26
C GLY A 464 -8.60 0.44 -30.74
N LEU A 465 -7.93 1.27 -31.55
CA LEU A 465 -7.70 0.96 -32.97
C LEU A 465 -6.75 -0.24 -33.13
N ALA A 466 -5.68 -0.30 -32.33
CA ALA A 466 -4.77 -1.46 -32.33
C ALA A 466 -5.50 -2.75 -31.93
N HIS A 467 -6.44 -2.67 -30.99
CA HIS A 467 -7.26 -3.80 -30.59
C HIS A 467 -8.14 -4.31 -31.73
N ILE A 468 -8.88 -3.41 -32.39
CA ILE A 468 -9.76 -3.76 -33.52
C ILE A 468 -8.95 -4.35 -34.67
N ASN A 469 -7.88 -3.69 -35.12
CA ASN A 469 -7.05 -4.18 -36.22
C ASN A 469 -6.48 -5.58 -35.96
N LYS A 470 -6.19 -5.89 -34.69
CA LYS A 470 -5.67 -7.19 -34.30
C LYS A 470 -6.76 -8.27 -34.27
N ILE A 471 -8.01 -7.92 -33.95
CA ILE A 471 -9.15 -8.82 -34.04
C ILE A 471 -9.43 -9.14 -35.51
N GLU A 472 -9.58 -8.11 -36.34
CA GLU A 472 -9.90 -8.27 -37.76
C GLU A 472 -8.85 -9.09 -38.52
N LYS A 473 -7.57 -9.04 -38.10
CA LYS A 473 -6.50 -9.89 -38.65
C LYS A 473 -6.81 -11.39 -38.57
N TYR A 474 -7.51 -11.86 -37.55
CA TYR A 474 -7.74 -13.30 -37.34
C TYR A 474 -9.20 -13.72 -37.49
N LYS A 475 -10.14 -12.80 -37.22
CA LYS A 475 -11.57 -13.11 -37.04
C LYS A 475 -12.15 -13.92 -38.18
N GLU A 476 -12.09 -13.42 -39.42
CA GLU A 476 -12.68 -14.10 -40.57
C GLU A 476 -11.80 -15.20 -41.15
N HIS A 477 -10.47 -15.06 -41.02
CA HIS A 477 -9.52 -16.04 -41.58
C HIS A 477 -9.43 -17.35 -40.78
N LEU A 478 -9.63 -17.30 -39.45
CA LEU A 478 -9.60 -18.49 -38.59
C LEU A 478 -10.99 -19.09 -38.34
N ARG A 479 -12.07 -18.36 -38.68
CA ARG A 479 -13.45 -18.82 -38.49
C ARG A 479 -13.67 -20.20 -39.13
N PRO A 480 -13.28 -20.49 -40.39
CA PRO A 480 -13.55 -21.79 -41.02
C PRO A 480 -12.87 -22.98 -40.33
N LEU A 481 -11.80 -22.73 -39.56
CA LEU A 481 -11.00 -23.78 -38.90
C LEU A 481 -11.43 -24.04 -37.46
N LEU A 482 -12.04 -23.06 -36.81
CA LEU A 482 -12.30 -23.09 -35.36
C LEU A 482 -13.79 -23.02 -35.00
N GLU A 483 -14.63 -22.49 -35.89
CA GLU A 483 -16.08 -22.44 -35.72
C GLU A 483 -16.65 -23.88 -35.76
N GLY A 484 -17.58 -24.20 -34.86
CA GLY A 484 -18.15 -25.53 -34.72
C GLY A 484 -17.40 -26.47 -33.76
N LEU A 485 -16.14 -26.18 -33.39
CA LEU A 485 -15.44 -26.95 -32.36
C LEU A 485 -16.05 -26.78 -30.97
N ARG A 486 -16.68 -25.63 -30.71
CA ARG A 486 -17.46 -25.28 -29.51
C ARG A 486 -18.66 -24.41 -29.92
N PRO A 487 -19.68 -24.26 -29.05
CA PRO A 487 -20.87 -23.46 -29.34
C PRO A 487 -20.60 -22.02 -29.79
N GLU A 488 -19.60 -21.35 -29.19
CA GLU A 488 -19.24 -19.97 -29.54
C GLU A 488 -17.80 -19.85 -30.07
N TYR A 489 -17.59 -19.01 -31.08
CA TYR A 489 -16.27 -18.61 -31.58
C TYR A 489 -16.03 -17.12 -31.36
N HIS A 490 -14.93 -16.79 -30.67
CA HIS A 490 -14.56 -15.40 -30.39
C HIS A 490 -13.10 -15.12 -30.74
N VAL A 491 -12.84 -13.91 -31.22
CA VAL A 491 -11.47 -13.39 -31.39
C VAL A 491 -11.33 -12.12 -30.58
N THR A 492 -10.25 -12.05 -29.81
CA THR A 492 -9.89 -10.82 -29.10
C THR A 492 -8.39 -10.58 -29.11
N SER A 493 -8.02 -9.40 -28.62
CA SER A 493 -6.62 -9.07 -28.37
C SER A 493 -6.43 -8.62 -26.92
N CYS A 494 -5.33 -9.03 -26.30
CA CYS A 494 -4.81 -8.43 -25.08
C CYS A 494 -3.91 -7.24 -25.46
N THR A 495 -4.53 -6.08 -25.69
CA THR A 495 -3.86 -4.87 -26.17
C THR A 495 -3.50 -3.94 -25.03
N MET A 496 -2.21 -3.60 -24.93
CA MET A 496 -1.74 -2.63 -23.95
C MET A 496 -0.59 -1.79 -24.50
N ASN A 497 -0.29 -0.66 -23.87
CA ASN A 497 0.95 0.05 -24.14
C ASN A 497 2.03 -0.36 -23.13
N TRP A 498 3.28 0.04 -23.39
CA TRP A 498 4.40 -0.25 -22.50
C TRP A 498 4.35 0.47 -21.14
N ARG A 499 3.42 1.42 -20.95
CA ARG A 499 3.10 2.05 -19.66
C ARG A 499 2.14 1.20 -18.81
N GLY A 500 1.78 0.02 -19.29
CA GLY A 500 0.86 -0.90 -18.62
C GLY A 500 -0.60 -0.44 -18.68
N VAL A 501 -0.97 0.45 -19.61
CA VAL A 501 -2.38 0.80 -19.85
C VAL A 501 -2.95 -0.22 -20.84
N LEU A 502 -3.91 -1.00 -20.37
CA LEU A 502 -4.71 -1.91 -21.18
C LEU A 502 -5.93 -1.15 -21.73
N THR A 503 -6.40 -1.53 -22.90
CA THR A 503 -7.63 -0.97 -23.45
C THR A 503 -8.87 -1.59 -22.80
N GLU A 504 -9.91 -0.78 -22.56
CA GLU A 504 -11.15 -1.23 -21.92
C GLU A 504 -11.80 -2.43 -22.66
N PRO A 505 -11.90 -2.43 -24.01
CA PRO A 505 -12.48 -3.57 -24.74
C PRO A 505 -11.73 -4.88 -24.52
N SER A 506 -10.40 -4.86 -24.47
CA SER A 506 -9.58 -6.04 -24.16
C SER A 506 -9.97 -6.63 -22.80
N ILE A 507 -10.13 -5.78 -21.80
CA ILE A 507 -10.42 -6.22 -20.44
C ILE A 507 -11.85 -6.75 -20.36
N ARG A 508 -12.81 -6.03 -20.94
CA ARG A 508 -14.21 -6.44 -20.97
C ARG A 508 -14.36 -7.81 -21.62
N HIS A 509 -13.71 -8.03 -22.78
CA HIS A 509 -13.71 -9.34 -23.44
C HIS A 509 -13.03 -10.40 -22.57
N MET A 510 -11.81 -10.16 -22.08
CA MET A 510 -11.05 -11.12 -21.28
C MET A 510 -11.73 -11.50 -19.95
N THR A 511 -12.32 -10.54 -19.26
CA THR A 511 -13.00 -10.76 -17.97
C THR A 511 -14.39 -11.36 -18.14
N GLY A 512 -15.06 -11.09 -19.28
CA GLY A 512 -16.38 -11.61 -19.60
C GLY A 512 -16.43 -13.14 -19.73
N TRP A 513 -15.31 -13.81 -19.99
CA TRP A 513 -15.26 -15.27 -20.09
C TRP A 513 -15.20 -15.99 -18.73
N GLY A 514 -15.08 -15.27 -17.61
CA GLY A 514 -14.99 -15.87 -16.27
C GLY A 514 -13.59 -16.41 -15.87
N TYR A 515 -12.66 -16.54 -16.83
CA TYR A 515 -11.32 -17.06 -16.57
C TYR A 515 -10.28 -16.01 -16.15
N ILE A 516 -10.55 -14.71 -16.30
CA ILE A 516 -9.61 -13.63 -15.96
C ILE A 516 -10.26 -12.67 -14.97
N ARG A 517 -9.58 -12.41 -13.84
CA ARG A 517 -10.06 -11.53 -12.76
C ARG A 517 -9.34 -10.19 -12.82
N MET A 518 -9.91 -9.15 -12.21
CA MET A 518 -9.28 -7.82 -12.15
C MET A 518 -7.89 -7.81 -11.49
N LYS A 519 -7.62 -8.72 -10.56
CA LYS A 519 -6.27 -8.89 -9.99
C LYS A 519 -5.24 -9.38 -11.03
N ASP A 520 -5.68 -10.19 -11.98
CA ASP A 520 -4.81 -10.69 -13.06
C ASP A 520 -4.48 -9.56 -14.03
N ILE A 521 -5.45 -8.69 -14.33
CA ILE A 521 -5.24 -7.47 -15.14
C ILE A 521 -4.18 -6.55 -14.51
N LYS A 522 -4.22 -6.39 -13.19
CA LYS A 522 -3.19 -5.65 -12.43
C LYS A 522 -1.80 -6.25 -12.65
N ILE A 523 -1.69 -7.58 -12.60
CA ILE A 523 -0.42 -8.29 -12.82
C ILE A 523 0.06 -8.15 -14.27
N LEU A 524 -0.83 -8.20 -15.26
CA LEU A 524 -0.49 -7.94 -16.67
C LEU A 524 0.12 -6.54 -16.87
N SER A 525 -0.49 -5.52 -16.27
CA SER A 525 0.01 -4.14 -16.28
C SER A 525 1.43 -4.05 -15.70
N ILE A 526 1.66 -4.69 -14.54
CA ILE A 526 2.98 -4.74 -13.89
C ILE A 526 4.01 -5.48 -14.76
N ARG A 527 3.67 -6.62 -15.34
CA ARG A 527 4.56 -7.39 -16.22
C ARG A 527 4.99 -6.58 -17.45
N ALA A 528 4.08 -5.80 -18.03
CA ALA A 528 4.41 -4.90 -19.14
C ALA A 528 5.42 -3.83 -18.73
N LEU A 529 5.23 -3.22 -17.55
CA LEU A 529 6.13 -2.21 -16.98
C LEU A 529 7.52 -2.79 -16.69
N MET A 530 7.59 -3.97 -16.06
CA MET A 530 8.85 -4.65 -15.77
C MET A 530 9.59 -5.05 -17.05
N GLY A 531 8.88 -5.59 -18.04
CA GLY A 531 9.47 -5.90 -19.35
C GLY A 531 10.01 -4.66 -20.07
N ALA A 532 9.30 -3.53 -19.98
CA ALA A 532 9.76 -2.25 -20.51
C ALA A 532 11.02 -1.75 -19.79
N ARG A 533 11.10 -1.93 -18.46
CA ARG A 533 12.32 -1.64 -17.68
C ARG A 533 13.49 -2.52 -18.13
N ILE A 534 13.26 -3.81 -18.36
CA ILE A 534 14.30 -4.74 -18.84
C ILE A 534 14.81 -4.30 -20.21
N ALA A 535 13.93 -3.97 -21.16
CA ALA A 535 14.32 -3.46 -22.47
C ALA A 535 15.19 -2.21 -22.37
N TRP A 536 14.82 -1.28 -21.48
CA TRP A 536 15.63 -0.09 -21.21
C TRP A 536 16.99 -0.43 -20.58
N ASN A 537 17.07 -1.39 -19.66
CA ASN A 537 18.32 -1.82 -19.04
C ASN A 537 19.27 -2.44 -20.08
N VAL A 538 18.73 -3.30 -20.95
CA VAL A 538 19.46 -3.90 -22.08
C VAL A 538 20.05 -2.81 -22.97
N PHE A 539 19.23 -1.82 -23.35
CA PHE A 539 19.71 -0.67 -24.10
C PHE A 539 20.80 0.12 -23.35
N SER A 540 20.63 0.36 -22.05
CA SER A 540 21.52 1.23 -21.27
C SER A 540 22.85 0.57 -20.89
N ASN A 541 22.86 -0.73 -20.57
CA ASN A 541 24.06 -1.48 -20.19
C ASN A 541 25.02 -1.73 -21.37
N MET A 542 24.51 -1.79 -22.59
CA MET A 542 25.37 -1.84 -23.76
C MET A 542 26.08 -0.50 -24.04
N THR A 543 25.69 0.60 -23.37
CA THR A 543 26.26 1.94 -23.57
C THR A 543 27.41 2.21 -22.61
N SER A 544 27.34 1.67 -21.39
CA SER A 544 28.46 1.71 -20.44
C SER A 544 29.68 0.94 -20.95
N ARG A 545 29.47 -0.20 -21.63
CA ARG A 545 30.57 -0.93 -22.29
C ARG A 545 31.27 -0.17 -23.42
N LYS A 546 30.55 0.67 -24.20
CA LYS A 546 31.16 1.55 -25.21
C LYS A 546 31.92 2.73 -24.58
N ARG A 547 31.54 3.18 -23.36
CA ARG A 547 32.25 4.25 -22.62
C ARG A 547 33.58 3.81 -21.99
N MET A 548 33.80 2.52 -21.76
CA MET A 548 35.08 1.99 -21.26
C MET A 548 36.07 1.65 -22.39
N LYS A 549 35.73 1.94 -23.65
CA LYS A 549 36.58 1.71 -24.83
C LYS A 549 36.89 3.00 -25.61
N LYS A 550 36.76 4.17 -24.97
CA LYS A 550 37.20 5.46 -25.50
C LYS A 550 38.04 6.19 -24.47
#